data_AF-A0A4Y2V206-F1
#
_entry.id   AF-A0A4Y2V206-F1
#
_cell.length_a   1.000
_cell.length_b   1.000
_cell.length_c   1.000
_cell.angle_alpha   90.00
_cell.angle_beta   90.00
_cell.angle_gamma   90.00
#
_symmetry.space_group_name_H-M   'P 1'
#
loop_
_entity.id
_entity.type
_entity.pdbx_description
1 polymer ?
#
loop_
_entity_poly.entity_id
_entity_poly.type
_entity_poly.pdbx_seq_one_letter_code
_entity_poly.pdbx_strand_id
1 'polypeptide(L)'
;TWISFFQCLDSVNYTVLLLSACSLVFLIVVKELINGVILKNSKVPIPAELILVVAGTLISKYMCLHDCYHVEVVGLTPLGLKEPDLPPFELVPKVLTSSMILSIICAATTISMVLIYAKKHEYEVDANQELVAYGVGGIFSSFFFCFPSCGSLSRTAMQDSSGGKTQISSLVSCALMLVVLLVLGPQFEPLPSCVLSAIIVMSLKSMLMYFGDLKRAWFSSKIDASVWVVTFISVVFLDMDYGLIIGILFALITVLFRSQ
;
A
#
# COMPACT_ATOMS: atom_id res chain seq x y z
N THR A 1 5.59 2.80 -21.23
CA THR A 1 4.23 3.18 -21.69
C THR A 1 3.51 1.92 -22.16
N TRP A 2 2.16 1.88 -22.24
CA TRP A 2 1.43 0.68 -22.71
C TRP A 2 1.94 0.13 -24.06
N ILE A 3 2.36 1.02 -24.97
CA ILE A 3 2.95 0.64 -26.26
C ILE A 3 4.27 -0.12 -26.08
N SER A 4 5.15 0.34 -25.18
CA SER A 4 6.43 -0.35 -24.92
C SER A 4 6.22 -1.71 -24.26
N PHE A 5 5.17 -1.86 -23.45
CA PHE A 5 4.79 -3.16 -22.89
C PHE A 5 4.42 -4.14 -24.00
N PHE A 6 3.54 -3.75 -24.93
CA PHE A 6 3.13 -4.62 -26.04
C PHE A 6 4.28 -4.93 -27.01
N GLN A 7 5.22 -4.01 -27.19
CA GLN A 7 6.42 -4.22 -28.00
C GLN A 7 7.43 -5.20 -27.36
N CYS A 8 7.41 -5.36 -26.04
CA CYS A 8 8.31 -6.26 -25.31
C CYS A 8 7.70 -7.65 -25.05
N LEU A 9 6.54 -7.99 -25.63
CA LEU A 9 5.94 -9.32 -25.44
C LEU A 9 6.81 -10.45 -26.01
N ASP A 10 7.60 -10.17 -27.04
CA ASP A 10 8.44 -11.18 -27.70
C ASP A 10 9.74 -11.47 -26.91
N SER A 11 10.14 -10.58 -26.00
CA SER A 11 11.37 -10.72 -25.18
C SER A 11 11.11 -11.25 -23.77
N VAL A 12 9.99 -11.94 -23.56
CA VAL A 12 9.58 -12.44 -22.24
C VAL A 12 10.51 -13.55 -21.75
N ASN A 13 11.03 -13.37 -20.53
CA ASN A 13 11.77 -14.41 -19.82
C ASN A 13 10.79 -15.41 -19.18
N TYR A 14 10.78 -16.64 -19.71
CA TYR A 14 9.89 -17.71 -19.24
C TYR A 14 10.10 -18.10 -17.77
N THR A 15 11.33 -18.01 -17.26
CA THR A 15 11.62 -18.31 -15.84
C THR A 15 10.95 -17.28 -14.93
N VAL A 16 10.97 -16.00 -15.33
CA VAL A 16 10.30 -14.92 -14.60
C VAL A 16 8.78 -15.10 -14.62
N LEU A 17 8.23 -15.49 -15.78
CA LEU A 17 6.80 -15.76 -15.93
C LEU A 17 6.34 -16.92 -15.04
N LEU A 18 7.09 -18.03 -15.05
CA LEU A 18 6.76 -19.20 -14.22
C LEU A 18 6.87 -18.88 -12.73
N LEU A 19 7.94 -18.20 -12.32
CA LEU A 19 8.15 -17.84 -10.92
C LEU A 19 7.07 -16.88 -10.40
N SER A 20 6.69 -15.87 -11.19
CA SER A 20 5.61 -14.94 -10.84
C SER A 20 4.24 -15.63 -10.81
N ALA A 21 3.95 -16.53 -11.75
CA ALA A 21 2.72 -17.32 -11.74
C ALA A 21 2.64 -18.23 -10.50
N CYS A 22 3.71 -18.97 -10.19
CA CYS A 22 3.78 -19.78 -8.98
C CYS A 22 3.62 -18.96 -7.70
N SER A 23 4.25 -17.78 -7.64
CA SER A 23 4.13 -16.84 -6.52
C SER A 23 2.70 -16.34 -6.33
N LEU A 24 2.01 -15.98 -7.43
CA LEU A 24 0.61 -15.57 -7.40
C LEU A 24 -0.30 -16.72 -6.94
N VAL A 25 -0.15 -17.92 -7.50
CA VAL A 25 -0.94 -19.09 -7.12
C VAL A 25 -0.73 -19.40 -5.63
N PHE A 26 0.51 -19.37 -5.15
CA PHE A 26 0.82 -19.55 -3.74
C PHE A 26 0.08 -18.53 -2.85
N LEU A 27 0.15 -17.23 -3.19
CA LEU A 27 -0.52 -16.19 -2.42
C LEU A 27 -2.05 -16.35 -2.42
N ILE A 28 -2.64 -16.72 -3.55
CA ILE A 28 -4.10 -16.98 -3.65
C ILE A 28 -4.48 -18.17 -2.78
N VAL A 29 -3.76 -19.29 -2.89
CA VAL A 29 -4.06 -20.50 -2.11
C VAL A 29 -3.93 -20.23 -0.61
N VAL A 30 -2.86 -19.58 -0.17
CA VAL A 30 -2.64 -19.33 1.26
C VAL A 30 -3.64 -18.30 1.79
N LYS A 31 -3.88 -17.19 1.09
CA LYS A 31 -4.76 -16.13 1.60
C LYS A 31 -6.24 -16.48 1.51
N GLU A 32 -6.70 -17.14 0.45
CA GLU A 32 -8.13 -17.38 0.23
C GLU A 32 -8.56 -18.73 0.78
N LEU A 33 -7.78 -19.77 0.53
CA LEU A 33 -8.15 -21.13 0.91
C LEU A 33 -7.72 -21.40 2.36
N ILE A 34 -6.43 -21.25 2.64
CA ILE A 34 -5.84 -21.68 3.92
C ILE A 34 -6.24 -20.73 5.03
N ASN A 35 -6.03 -19.42 4.87
CA ASN A 35 -6.42 -18.45 5.89
C ASN A 35 -7.93 -18.43 6.10
N GLY A 36 -8.75 -18.63 5.06
CA GLY A 36 -10.21 -18.77 5.20
C GLY A 36 -10.63 -19.92 6.13
N VAL A 37 -9.90 -21.05 6.08
CA VAL A 37 -10.14 -22.21 6.95
C VAL A 37 -9.49 -22.05 8.31
N ILE A 38 -8.26 -21.53 8.39
CA ILE A 38 -7.50 -21.39 9.63
C ILE A 38 -8.08 -20.29 10.51
N LEU A 39 -8.57 -19.18 9.95
CA LEU A 39 -9.27 -18.13 10.71
C LEU A 39 -10.54 -18.65 11.41
N LYS A 40 -11.09 -19.79 10.96
CA LYS A 40 -12.19 -20.47 11.64
C LYS A 40 -11.75 -21.17 12.93
N ASN A 41 -10.47 -21.56 13.03
CA ASN A 41 -9.93 -22.37 14.12
C ASN A 41 -8.81 -21.67 14.94
N SER A 42 -8.25 -20.57 14.45
CA SER A 42 -7.19 -19.76 15.08
C SER A 42 -7.43 -18.28 14.78
N LYS A 43 -6.99 -17.39 15.69
CA LYS A 43 -7.19 -15.94 15.58
C LYS A 43 -6.11 -15.22 14.76
N VAL A 44 -5.02 -15.89 14.40
CA VAL A 44 -3.86 -15.26 13.75
C VAL A 44 -3.72 -15.78 12.31
N PRO A 45 -3.75 -14.90 11.29
CA PRO A 45 -3.55 -15.30 9.90
C PRO A 45 -2.08 -15.68 9.63
N ILE A 46 -1.86 -16.59 8.68
CA ILE A 46 -0.50 -16.95 8.25
C ILE A 46 0.11 -15.80 7.44
N PRO A 47 1.35 -15.37 7.74
CA PRO A 47 2.05 -14.30 7.01
C PRO A 47 2.59 -14.83 5.65
N ALA A 48 1.69 -15.00 4.69
CA ALA A 48 1.98 -15.58 3.37
C ALA A 48 3.07 -14.81 2.61
N GLU A 49 3.06 -13.48 2.69
CA GLU A 49 4.01 -12.60 2.03
C GLU A 49 5.43 -12.82 2.57
N LEU A 50 5.58 -12.95 3.89
CA LEU A 50 6.88 -13.21 4.52
C LEU A 50 7.42 -14.57 4.09
N ILE A 51 6.58 -15.61 4.09
CA ILE A 51 6.96 -16.95 3.65
C ILE A 51 7.41 -16.92 2.20
N LEU A 52 6.67 -16.23 1.33
CA LEU A 52 7.00 -16.11 -0.08
C LEU A 52 8.32 -15.36 -0.30
N VAL A 53 8.56 -14.26 0.42
CA VAL A 53 9.82 -13.51 0.34
C VAL A 53 10.99 -14.38 0.78
N VAL A 54 10.88 -15.08 1.90
CA VAL A 54 11.94 -15.98 2.39
C VAL A 54 12.18 -17.13 1.40
N ALA A 55 11.13 -17.80 0.94
CA ALA A 55 11.25 -18.89 -0.02
C ALA A 55 11.83 -18.41 -1.35
N GLY A 56 11.35 -17.28 -1.89
CA GLY A 56 11.86 -16.69 -3.13
C GLY A 56 13.33 -16.29 -3.04
N THR A 57 13.73 -15.72 -1.90
CA THR A 57 15.14 -15.38 -1.62
C THR A 57 16.02 -16.63 -1.58
N LEU A 58 15.59 -17.68 -0.85
CA LEU A 58 16.34 -18.93 -0.75
C LEU A 58 16.46 -19.65 -2.09
N ILE A 59 15.35 -19.78 -2.82
CA ILE A 59 15.33 -20.38 -4.16
C ILE A 59 16.27 -19.61 -5.09
N SER A 60 16.17 -18.28 -5.11
CA SER A 60 17.04 -17.43 -5.95
C SER A 60 18.52 -17.62 -5.64
N LYS A 61 18.87 -17.69 -4.34
CA LYS A 61 20.24 -17.88 -3.86
C LYS A 61 20.81 -19.27 -4.22
N TYR A 62 20.03 -20.33 -4.06
CA TYR A 62 20.52 -21.70 -4.31
C TYR A 62 20.50 -22.10 -5.78
N MET A 63 19.60 -21.53 -6.58
CA MET A 63 19.46 -21.84 -8.00
C MET A 63 20.16 -20.79 -8.91
N CYS A 64 20.86 -19.82 -8.32
CA CYS A 64 21.55 -18.72 -9.01
C CYS A 64 20.68 -18.07 -10.11
N LEU A 65 19.46 -17.68 -9.75
CA LEU A 65 18.44 -17.21 -10.73
C LEU A 65 18.89 -15.99 -11.53
N HIS A 66 19.64 -15.08 -10.90
CA HIS A 66 20.19 -13.91 -11.56
C HIS A 66 21.20 -14.30 -12.64
N ASP A 67 22.20 -15.11 -12.29
CA ASP A 67 23.33 -15.40 -13.18
C ASP A 67 22.99 -16.42 -14.27
N CYS A 68 22.18 -17.44 -13.94
CA CYS A 68 21.84 -18.50 -14.88
C CYS A 68 20.63 -18.15 -15.75
N TYR A 69 19.67 -17.39 -15.22
CA TYR A 69 18.38 -17.16 -15.88
C TYR A 69 18.08 -15.68 -16.13
N HIS A 70 19.02 -14.76 -15.86
CA HIS A 70 18.84 -13.31 -16.08
C HIS A 70 17.56 -12.77 -15.42
N VAL A 71 17.23 -13.29 -14.24
CA VAL A 71 16.09 -12.82 -13.45
C VAL A 71 16.53 -11.55 -12.72
N GLU A 72 15.77 -10.47 -12.90
CA GLU A 72 16.00 -9.21 -12.18
C GLU A 72 15.77 -9.41 -10.68
N VAL A 73 16.75 -9.00 -9.87
CA VAL A 73 16.73 -9.07 -8.41
C VAL A 73 16.81 -7.66 -7.81
N VAL A 74 16.46 -7.54 -6.53
CA VAL A 74 16.50 -6.25 -5.80
C VAL A 74 17.89 -5.62 -5.82
N GLY A 75 18.95 -6.43 -5.72
CA GLY A 75 20.33 -5.96 -5.76
C GLY A 75 20.81 -5.36 -4.45
N LEU A 76 21.97 -4.70 -4.50
CA LEU A 76 22.67 -4.16 -3.33
C LEU A 76 21.82 -3.09 -2.64
N THR A 77 21.33 -3.43 -1.45
CA THR A 77 20.66 -2.48 -0.57
C THR A 77 21.69 -1.86 0.38
N PRO A 78 21.81 -0.52 0.47
CA PRO A 78 22.77 0.11 1.37
C PRO A 78 22.51 -0.32 2.81
N LEU A 79 23.55 -0.81 3.47
CA LEU A 79 23.51 -1.23 4.86
C LEU A 79 23.44 -0.03 5.79
N GLY A 80 22.58 -0.13 6.81
CA GLY A 80 22.46 0.86 7.87
C GLY A 80 21.37 1.91 7.62
N LEU A 81 21.10 2.70 8.66
CA LEU A 81 20.21 3.84 8.55
C LEU A 81 20.99 4.98 7.86
N LYS A 82 20.39 5.59 6.84
CA LYS A 82 20.96 6.82 6.27
C LYS A 82 20.92 7.92 7.33
N GLU A 83 21.99 8.70 7.42
CA GLU A 83 22.06 9.84 8.35
C GLU A 83 20.92 10.83 8.05
N PRO A 84 20.34 11.46 9.09
CA PRO A 84 19.31 12.48 8.88
C PRO A 84 19.85 13.62 8.04
N ASP A 85 19.12 14.00 6.98
CA ASP A 85 19.49 15.09 6.09
C ASP A 85 18.32 16.06 5.92
N LEU A 86 18.64 17.31 5.57
CA LEU A 86 17.62 18.31 5.32
C LEU A 86 16.90 18.03 3.99
N PRO A 87 15.56 18.07 3.94
CA PRO A 87 14.85 17.93 2.69
C PRO A 87 15.22 19.11 1.76
N PRO A 88 15.46 18.86 0.47
CA PRO A 88 15.90 19.90 -0.46
C PRO A 88 14.78 20.93 -0.70
N PHE A 89 14.87 22.07 -0.04
CA PHE A 89 13.84 23.13 -0.09
C PHE A 89 13.64 23.72 -1.50
N GLU A 90 14.62 23.57 -2.39
CA GLU A 90 14.52 24.00 -3.80
C GLU A 90 13.43 23.24 -4.59
N LEU A 91 13.10 22.01 -4.17
CA LEU A 91 12.06 21.20 -4.79
C LEU A 91 10.66 21.54 -4.30
N VAL A 92 10.53 22.26 -3.17
CA VAL A 92 9.23 22.58 -2.55
C VAL A 92 8.27 23.23 -3.55
N PRO A 93 8.65 24.26 -4.33
CA PRO A 93 7.73 24.87 -5.29
C PRO A 93 7.23 23.90 -6.37
N LYS A 94 8.02 22.88 -6.73
CA LYS A 94 7.66 21.89 -7.76
C LYS A 94 6.69 20.84 -7.24
N VAL A 95 6.79 20.47 -5.96
CA VAL A 95 5.98 19.41 -5.35
C VAL A 95 4.85 19.93 -4.47
N LEU A 96 4.75 21.24 -4.27
CA LEU A 96 3.82 21.86 -3.32
C LEU A 96 2.38 21.44 -3.57
N THR A 97 1.91 21.55 -4.82
CA THR A 97 0.52 21.24 -5.20
C THR A 97 0.21 19.76 -4.96
N SER A 98 1.03 18.84 -5.49
CA SER A 98 0.83 17.40 -5.32
C SER A 98 0.95 16.98 -3.85
N SER A 99 1.83 17.62 -3.08
CA SER A 99 1.99 17.36 -1.64
C SER A 99 0.79 17.83 -0.81
N MET A 100 0.21 19.00 -1.12
CA MET A 100 -1.02 19.46 -0.47
C MET A 100 -2.16 18.48 -0.72
N ILE A 101 -2.37 18.10 -1.98
CA ILE A 101 -3.39 17.14 -2.40
C ILE A 101 -3.22 15.82 -1.65
N LEU A 102 -2.00 15.26 -1.66
CA LEU A 102 -1.69 14.02 -0.97
C LEU A 102 -1.91 14.12 0.54
N SER A 103 -1.53 15.24 1.17
CA SER A 103 -1.75 15.46 2.60
C SER A 103 -3.23 15.45 2.98
N ILE A 104 -4.10 16.04 2.15
CA ILE A 104 -5.55 16.04 2.37
C ILE A 104 -6.10 14.63 2.25
N ILE A 105 -5.69 13.87 1.22
CA ILE A 105 -6.11 12.46 1.06
C ILE A 105 -5.68 11.66 2.29
N CYS A 106 -4.40 11.72 2.66
CA CYS A 106 -3.86 10.91 3.74
C CYS A 106 -4.45 11.27 5.11
N ALA A 107 -4.72 12.56 5.35
CA ALA A 107 -5.44 13.00 6.54
C ALA A 107 -6.88 12.47 6.54
N ALA A 108 -7.60 12.61 5.43
CA ALA A 108 -8.98 12.15 5.32
C ALA A 108 -9.11 10.63 5.50
N THR A 109 -8.22 9.84 4.89
CA THR A 109 -8.22 8.37 5.03
C THR A 109 -7.82 7.94 6.43
N THR A 110 -6.85 8.62 7.06
CA THR A 110 -6.43 8.33 8.43
C THR A 110 -7.55 8.65 9.42
N ILE A 111 -8.16 9.84 9.35
CA ILE A 111 -9.30 10.22 10.19
C ILE A 111 -10.49 9.28 9.97
N SER A 112 -10.81 8.94 8.71
CA SER A 112 -11.88 7.98 8.40
C SER A 112 -11.63 6.63 9.06
N MET A 113 -10.39 6.14 9.02
CA MET A 113 -10.02 4.89 9.69
C MET A 113 -10.18 5.00 11.20
N VAL A 114 -9.66 6.08 11.80
CA VAL A 114 -9.73 6.29 13.25
C VAL A 114 -11.18 6.35 13.73
N LEU A 115 -12.07 7.04 13.01
CA LEU A 115 -13.50 7.12 13.34
C LEU A 115 -14.21 5.77 13.29
N ILE A 116 -13.83 4.87 12.37
CA ILE A 116 -14.36 3.51 12.30
C ILE A 116 -14.04 2.74 13.58
N TYR A 117 -12.80 2.82 14.07
CA TYR A 117 -12.37 2.11 15.28
C TYR A 117 -12.85 2.80 16.57
N ALA A 118 -12.94 4.13 16.58
CA ALA A 118 -13.54 4.90 17.67
C ALA A 118 -14.99 4.48 17.92
N LYS A 119 -15.77 4.37 16.84
CA LYS A 119 -17.14 3.85 16.90
C LYS A 119 -17.20 2.39 17.33
N LYS A 120 -16.26 1.56 16.87
CA LYS A 120 -16.23 0.12 17.19
C LYS A 120 -15.93 -0.16 18.66
N HIS A 121 -15.03 0.61 19.27
CA HIS A 121 -14.55 0.42 20.64
C HIS A 121 -15.08 1.48 21.61
N GLU A 122 -16.05 2.29 21.17
CA GLU A 122 -16.77 3.28 21.98
C GLU A 122 -15.83 4.26 22.72
N TYR A 123 -14.84 4.80 22.01
CA TYR A 123 -13.98 5.86 22.53
C TYR A 123 -14.11 7.14 21.70
N GLU A 124 -13.81 8.27 22.33
CA GLU A 124 -13.80 9.57 21.66
C GLU A 124 -12.45 9.86 21.03
N VAL A 125 -12.47 10.59 19.90
CA VAL A 125 -11.28 10.98 19.16
C VAL A 125 -11.31 12.47 18.90
N ASP A 126 -10.19 13.13 19.19
CA ASP A 126 -9.94 14.49 18.75
C ASP A 126 -9.26 14.49 17.37
N ALA A 127 -10.02 14.87 16.34
CA ALA A 127 -9.53 14.94 14.97
C ALA A 127 -8.40 15.98 14.80
N ASN A 128 -8.38 17.05 15.58
CA ASN A 128 -7.31 18.05 15.52
C ASN A 128 -6.00 17.47 16.03
N GLN A 129 -6.06 16.70 17.12
CA GLN A 129 -4.88 16.04 17.68
C GLN A 129 -4.29 15.00 16.72
N GLU A 130 -5.14 14.22 16.04
CA GLU A 130 -4.70 13.28 15.00
C GLU A 130 -4.03 13.99 13.82
N LEU A 131 -4.56 15.15 13.40
CA LEU A 131 -3.97 15.94 12.32
C LEU A 131 -2.60 16.52 12.71
N VAL A 132 -2.46 17.01 13.95
CA VAL A 132 -1.17 17.48 14.49
C VAL A 132 -0.16 16.32 14.57
N ALA A 133 -0.58 15.17 15.09
CA ALA A 133 0.27 13.98 15.17
C ALA A 133 0.76 13.53 13.79
N TYR A 134 -0.14 13.53 12.80
CA TYR A 134 0.19 13.22 11.41
C TYR A 134 1.18 14.22 10.82
N GLY A 135 0.96 15.52 11.01
CA GLY A 135 1.86 16.58 10.53
C GLY A 135 3.27 16.49 11.14
N VAL A 136 3.36 16.32 12.47
CA VAL A 136 4.65 16.17 13.18
C VAL A 136 5.36 14.90 12.72
N GLY A 137 4.65 13.78 12.55
CA GLY A 137 5.22 12.53 12.02
C GLY A 137 5.73 12.67 10.58
N GLY A 138 5.02 13.43 9.75
CA GLY A 138 5.45 13.76 8.38
C GLY A 138 6.72 14.61 8.35
N ILE A 139 6.79 15.66 9.18
CA ILE A 139 7.98 16.50 9.31
C ILE A 139 9.17 15.67 9.79
N PHE A 140 8.99 14.86 10.85
CA PHE A 140 10.05 14.00 11.36
C PHE A 140 10.53 13.00 10.31
N SER A 141 9.62 12.34 9.59
CA SER A 141 9.98 11.33 8.57
C SER A 141 10.66 11.94 7.33
N SER A 142 10.44 13.23 7.04
CA SER A 142 11.10 13.92 5.93
C SER A 142 12.63 13.96 6.04
N PHE A 143 13.18 13.99 7.26
CA PHE A 143 14.62 13.97 7.50
C PHE A 143 15.27 12.60 7.26
N PHE A 144 14.48 11.53 7.19
CA PHE A 144 14.93 10.15 7.05
C PHE A 144 14.61 9.54 5.68
N PHE A 145 14.45 10.37 4.64
CA PHE A 145 14.19 9.93 3.26
C PHE A 145 12.96 9.01 3.12
N CYS A 146 11.96 9.20 3.99
CA CYS A 146 10.75 8.39 3.99
C CYS A 146 9.72 8.90 2.99
N PHE A 147 8.94 7.97 2.42
CA PHE A 147 7.71 8.31 1.72
C PHE A 147 6.64 8.78 2.70
N PRO A 148 5.69 9.64 2.27
CA PRO A 148 4.57 10.06 3.09
C PRO A 148 3.78 8.84 3.58
N SER A 149 3.69 8.67 4.88
CA SER A 149 2.96 7.57 5.51
C SER A 149 1.47 7.89 5.62
N CYS A 150 0.62 6.86 5.69
CA CYS A 150 -0.82 7.01 5.88
C CYS A 150 -1.35 5.88 6.77
N GLY A 151 -2.49 6.09 7.45
CA GLY A 151 -3.21 5.04 8.16
C GLY A 151 -3.50 3.85 7.24
N SER A 152 -3.19 2.64 7.71
CA SER A 152 -3.40 1.40 6.94
C SER A 152 -4.54 0.60 7.54
N LEU A 153 -5.68 0.60 6.83
CA LEU A 153 -6.88 -0.10 7.28
C LEU A 153 -6.63 -1.60 7.46
N SER A 154 -5.95 -2.24 6.51
CA SER A 154 -5.65 -3.67 6.56
C SER A 154 -4.77 -4.05 7.75
N ARG A 155 -3.68 -3.29 8.02
CA ARG A 155 -2.80 -3.57 9.17
C ARG A 155 -3.50 -3.35 10.49
N THR A 156 -4.28 -2.28 10.61
CA THR A 156 -5.04 -1.99 11.83
C THR A 156 -6.13 -3.02 12.08
N ALA A 157 -6.81 -3.49 11.03
CA ALA A 157 -7.81 -4.54 11.14
C ALA A 157 -7.21 -5.85 11.66
N MET A 158 -6.02 -6.23 11.19
CA MET A 158 -5.30 -7.40 11.70
C MET A 158 -4.85 -7.22 13.15
N GLN A 159 -4.35 -6.04 13.51
CA GLN A 159 -3.92 -5.74 14.89
C GLN A 159 -5.12 -5.80 15.85
N ASP A 160 -6.25 -5.23 15.44
CA ASP A 160 -7.50 -5.23 16.19
C ASP A 160 -8.09 -6.64 16.33
N SER A 161 -8.15 -7.43 15.25
CA SER A 161 -8.63 -8.81 15.29
C SER A 161 -7.75 -9.73 16.14
N SER A 162 -6.46 -9.42 16.22
CA SER A 162 -5.50 -10.12 17.09
C SER A 162 -5.61 -9.72 18.56
N GLY A 163 -6.49 -8.75 18.90
CA GLY A 163 -6.73 -8.29 20.26
C GLY A 163 -5.76 -7.21 20.75
N GLY A 164 -5.09 -6.51 19.84
CA GLY A 164 -4.22 -5.37 20.17
C GLY A 164 -5.02 -4.19 20.71
N LYS A 165 -4.74 -3.78 21.96
CA LYS A 165 -5.46 -2.69 22.65
C LYS A 165 -4.65 -1.41 22.83
N THR A 166 -3.33 -1.47 22.66
CA THR A 166 -2.42 -0.36 22.95
C THR A 166 -1.46 -0.11 21.78
N GLN A 167 -0.91 1.11 21.72
CA GLN A 167 0.08 1.50 20.71
C GLN A 167 1.44 0.80 20.88
N ILE A 168 1.62 0.01 21.95
CA ILE A 168 2.81 -0.81 22.15
C ILE A 168 2.97 -1.83 21.01
N SER A 169 1.86 -2.33 20.44
CA SER A 169 1.91 -3.20 19.26
C SER A 169 2.61 -2.55 18.07
N SER A 170 2.34 -1.26 17.85
CA SER A 170 2.98 -0.46 16.80
C SER A 170 4.48 -0.28 17.09
N LEU A 171 4.84 0.00 18.35
CA LEU A 171 6.24 0.15 18.76
C LEU A 171 7.04 -1.15 18.57
N VAL A 172 6.48 -2.29 18.97
CA VAL A 172 7.10 -3.62 18.76
C VAL A 172 7.26 -3.91 17.27
N SER A 173 6.26 -3.57 16.46
CA SER A 173 6.32 -3.73 15.00
C SER A 173 7.43 -2.87 14.38
N CYS A 174 7.56 -1.62 14.82
CA CYS A 174 8.65 -0.73 14.37
C CYS A 174 10.03 -1.26 14.79
N ALA A 175 10.19 -1.73 16.04
CA ALA A 175 11.44 -2.30 16.51
C ALA A 175 11.83 -3.56 15.73
N LEU A 176 10.87 -4.45 15.46
CA LEU A 176 11.09 -5.64 14.64
C LEU A 176 11.51 -5.27 13.22
N MET A 177 10.81 -4.31 12.59
CA MET A 177 11.17 -3.82 11.26
C MET A 177 12.57 -3.22 11.23
N LEU A 178 12.96 -2.47 12.25
CA LEU A 178 14.32 -1.93 12.37
C LEU A 178 15.37 -3.05 12.43
N VAL A 179 15.12 -4.10 13.22
CA VAL A 179 16.00 -5.28 13.29
C VAL A 179 16.11 -5.97 11.92
N VAL A 180 14.98 -6.18 11.24
CA VAL A 180 14.96 -6.79 9.90
C VAL A 180 15.76 -5.95 8.91
N LEU A 181 15.60 -4.63 8.92
CA LEU A 181 16.35 -3.73 8.03
C LEU A 181 17.86 -3.78 8.29
N LEU A 182 18.28 -3.73 9.56
CA LEU A 182 19.70 -3.66 9.92
C LEU A 182 20.42 -5.00 9.79
N VAL A 183 19.75 -6.12 10.10
CA VAL A 183 20.37 -7.46 10.14
C VAL A 183 20.12 -8.24 8.86
N LEU A 184 18.88 -8.21 8.34
CA LEU A 184 18.47 -9.01 7.18
C LEU A 184 18.55 -8.25 5.85
N GLY A 185 18.85 -6.94 5.86
CA GLY A 185 18.99 -6.13 4.64
C GLY A 185 19.78 -6.79 3.52
N PRO A 186 21.04 -7.24 3.75
CA PRO A 186 21.85 -7.91 2.73
C PRO A 186 21.29 -9.25 2.28
N GLN A 187 20.50 -9.93 3.12
CA GLN A 187 19.92 -11.22 2.75
C GLN A 187 18.83 -11.06 1.68
N PHE A 188 18.29 -9.86 1.47
CA PHE A 188 17.29 -9.59 0.43
C PHE A 188 17.90 -9.24 -0.94
N GLU A 189 19.21 -9.11 -1.08
CA GLU A 189 19.87 -8.84 -2.37
C GLU A 189 19.47 -9.81 -3.50
N PRO A 190 19.46 -11.15 -3.29
CA PRO A 190 19.07 -12.09 -4.33
C PRO A 190 17.55 -12.20 -4.52
N LEU A 191 16.73 -11.43 -3.81
CA LEU A 191 15.27 -11.52 -3.90
C LEU A 191 14.80 -11.15 -5.32
N PRO A 192 14.05 -12.01 -6.02
CA PRO A 192 13.57 -11.71 -7.37
C PRO A 192 12.51 -10.60 -7.36
N SER A 193 12.67 -9.59 -8.22
CA SER A 193 11.73 -8.47 -8.37
C SER A 193 10.33 -8.94 -8.77
N CYS A 194 10.22 -10.07 -9.47
CA CYS A 194 8.93 -10.65 -9.85
C CYS A 194 8.10 -11.19 -8.67
N VAL A 195 8.74 -11.59 -7.57
CA VAL A 195 8.07 -11.98 -6.34
C VAL A 195 7.43 -10.76 -5.68
N LEU A 196 8.15 -9.62 -5.65
CA LEU A 196 7.59 -8.35 -5.17
C LEU A 196 6.39 -7.92 -6.04
N SER A 197 6.52 -8.01 -7.36
CA SER A 197 5.42 -7.70 -8.29
C SER A 197 4.18 -8.55 -8.02
N ALA A 198 4.34 -9.85 -7.73
CA ALA A 198 3.22 -10.72 -7.37
C ALA A 198 2.54 -10.29 -6.06
N ILE A 199 3.30 -9.86 -5.05
CA ILE A 199 2.78 -9.33 -3.79
C ILE A 199 1.97 -8.03 -4.03
N ILE A 200 2.47 -7.14 -4.89
CA ILE A 200 1.78 -5.90 -5.26
C ILE A 200 0.45 -6.22 -5.95
N VAL A 201 0.44 -7.10 -6.95
CA VAL A 201 -0.78 -7.53 -7.67
C VAL A 201 -1.82 -8.10 -6.69
N MET A 202 -1.39 -8.95 -5.75
CA MET A 202 -2.29 -9.49 -4.73
C MET A 202 -2.83 -8.43 -3.77
N SER A 203 -2.05 -7.40 -3.47
CA SER A 203 -2.51 -6.27 -2.64
C SER A 203 -3.55 -5.42 -3.39
N LEU A 204 -3.35 -5.22 -4.70
CA LEU A 204 -4.28 -4.49 -5.55
C LEU A 204 -5.62 -5.22 -5.74
N LYS A 205 -5.67 -6.55 -5.64
CA LYS A 205 -6.93 -7.33 -5.72
C LYS A 205 -8.00 -6.79 -4.75
N SER A 206 -7.63 -6.49 -3.51
CA SER A 206 -8.56 -5.96 -2.51
C SER A 206 -9.11 -4.58 -2.92
N MET A 207 -8.30 -3.76 -3.60
CA MET A 207 -8.74 -2.48 -4.12
C MET A 207 -9.62 -2.64 -5.37
N LEU A 208 -9.29 -3.58 -6.26
CA LEU A 208 -10.09 -3.88 -7.45
C LEU A 208 -11.49 -4.41 -7.09
N MET A 209 -11.65 -5.03 -5.92
CA MET A 209 -12.96 -5.48 -5.45
C MET A 209 -13.94 -4.32 -5.25
N TYR A 210 -13.47 -3.09 -4.99
CA TYR A 210 -14.32 -1.90 -4.88
C TYR A 210 -15.04 -1.53 -6.19
N PHE A 211 -14.58 -2.00 -7.36
CA PHE A 211 -15.36 -1.87 -8.60
C PHE A 211 -16.71 -2.59 -8.52
N GLY A 212 -16.79 -3.66 -7.72
CA GLY A 212 -18.06 -4.35 -7.46
C GLY A 212 -19.05 -3.49 -6.67
N ASP A 213 -18.55 -2.60 -5.81
CA ASP A 213 -19.38 -1.68 -5.03
C ASP A 213 -19.96 -0.54 -5.88
N LEU A 214 -19.40 -0.26 -7.07
CA LEU A 214 -19.96 0.74 -7.99
C LEU A 214 -21.40 0.42 -8.37
N LYS A 215 -21.70 -0.86 -8.63
CA LYS A 215 -23.07 -1.29 -8.95
C LYS A 215 -24.01 -0.99 -7.78
N ARG A 216 -23.59 -1.29 -6.56
CA ARG A 216 -24.37 -1.01 -5.34
C ARG A 216 -24.53 0.50 -5.13
N ALA A 217 -23.47 1.28 -5.30
CA ALA A 217 -23.50 2.74 -5.20
C ALA A 217 -24.47 3.34 -6.21
N TRP A 218 -24.49 2.87 -7.46
CA TRP A 218 -25.40 3.35 -8.49
C TRP A 218 -26.87 3.14 -8.14
N PHE A 219 -27.22 2.01 -7.51
CA PHE A 219 -28.58 1.75 -7.04
C PHE A 219 -28.94 2.53 -5.78
N SER A 220 -27.96 2.86 -4.93
CA SER A 220 -28.20 3.62 -3.70
C SER A 220 -28.29 5.13 -3.94
N SER A 221 -27.33 5.69 -4.69
CA SER A 221 -27.17 7.11 -4.95
C SER A 221 -26.46 7.31 -6.29
N LYS A 222 -27.23 7.66 -7.32
CA LYS A 222 -26.69 7.97 -8.66
C LYS A 222 -25.65 9.09 -8.62
N ILE A 223 -25.80 9.98 -7.65
CA ILE A 223 -24.94 11.12 -7.41
C ILE A 223 -23.57 10.68 -6.88
N ASP A 224 -23.53 9.82 -5.87
CA ASP A 224 -22.25 9.34 -5.33
C ASP A 224 -21.52 8.45 -6.35
N ALA A 225 -22.29 7.70 -7.15
CA ALA A 225 -21.73 6.91 -8.24
C ALA A 225 -21.17 7.78 -9.38
N SER A 226 -21.77 8.95 -9.67
CA SER A 226 -21.22 9.86 -10.68
C SER A 226 -19.90 10.49 -10.20
N VAL A 227 -19.80 10.86 -8.92
CA VAL A 227 -18.55 11.34 -8.32
C VAL A 227 -17.44 10.29 -8.47
N TRP A 228 -17.75 9.03 -8.19
CA TRP A 228 -16.81 7.92 -8.35
C TRP A 228 -16.33 7.78 -9.80
N VAL A 229 -17.26 7.77 -10.77
CA VAL A 229 -16.94 7.57 -12.20
C VAL A 229 -16.10 8.72 -12.74
N VAL A 230 -16.49 9.97 -12.43
CA VAL A 230 -15.76 11.16 -12.87
C VAL A 230 -14.34 11.13 -12.31
N THR A 231 -14.20 10.91 -11.00
CA THR A 231 -12.87 10.85 -10.36
C THR A 231 -12.00 9.75 -10.96
N PHE A 232 -12.57 8.55 -11.17
CA PHE A 232 -11.85 7.42 -11.76
C PHE A 232 -11.35 7.73 -13.18
N ILE A 233 -12.24 8.22 -14.06
CA ILE A 233 -11.89 8.57 -15.44
C ILE A 233 -10.82 9.66 -15.44
N SER A 234 -10.98 10.71 -14.62
CA SER A 234 -10.01 11.79 -14.55
C SER A 234 -8.63 11.32 -14.10
N VAL A 235 -8.53 10.46 -13.08
CA VAL A 235 -7.23 9.90 -12.64
C VAL A 235 -6.57 9.03 -13.71
N VAL A 236 -7.36 8.24 -14.46
CA VAL A 236 -6.83 7.34 -15.49
C VAL A 236 -6.29 8.11 -16.71
N PHE A 237 -6.91 9.22 -17.09
CA PHE A 237 -6.55 9.96 -18.32
C PHE A 237 -5.69 11.21 -18.08
N LEU A 238 -5.78 11.85 -16.91
CA LEU A 238 -5.13 13.13 -16.60
C LEU A 238 -4.09 13.01 -15.48
N ASP A 239 -3.68 11.80 -15.10
CA ASP A 239 -2.86 11.49 -13.93
C ASP A 239 -3.54 11.75 -12.57
N MET A 240 -2.94 11.21 -11.51
CA MET A 240 -3.47 11.25 -10.14
C MET A 240 -3.66 12.69 -9.63
N ASP A 241 -2.73 13.59 -9.94
CA ASP A 241 -2.72 14.96 -9.42
C ASP A 241 -3.96 15.74 -9.89
N TYR A 242 -4.21 15.77 -11.20
CA TYR A 242 -5.39 16.45 -11.77
C TYR A 242 -6.68 15.69 -11.48
N GLY A 243 -6.63 14.36 -11.52
CA GLY A 243 -7.79 13.51 -11.29
C GLY A 243 -8.43 13.72 -9.92
N LEU A 244 -7.61 13.88 -8.87
CA LEU A 244 -8.15 14.14 -7.54
C LEU A 244 -8.75 15.55 -7.40
N ILE A 245 -8.12 16.58 -7.97
CA ILE A 245 -8.65 17.95 -7.94
C ILE A 245 -10.05 17.97 -8.57
N ILE A 246 -10.20 17.34 -9.75
CA ILE A 246 -11.48 17.26 -10.45
C ILE A 246 -12.50 16.51 -9.60
N GLY A 247 -12.11 15.39 -8.99
CA GLY A 247 -12.98 14.62 -8.10
C GLY A 247 -13.50 15.43 -6.91
N ILE A 248 -12.61 16.17 -6.22
CA ILE A 248 -12.99 17.01 -5.08
C ILE A 248 -13.93 18.14 -5.51
N LEU A 249 -13.60 18.86 -6.59
CA LEU A 249 -14.45 19.94 -7.11
C LEU A 249 -15.83 19.43 -7.51
N PHE A 250 -15.88 18.28 -8.19
CA PHE A 250 -17.13 17.66 -8.60
C PHE A 250 -17.97 17.20 -7.40
N ALA A 251 -17.33 16.63 -6.37
CA ALA A 251 -17.99 16.27 -5.11
C ALA A 251 -18.56 17.51 -4.39
N LEU A 252 -17.83 18.62 -4.33
CA LEU A 252 -18.30 19.87 -3.72
C LEU A 252 -19.50 20.46 -4.46
N ILE A 253 -19.42 20.56 -5.80
CA ILE A 253 -20.53 21.04 -6.64
C ILE A 253 -21.79 20.21 -6.38
N THR A 254 -21.62 18.91 -6.31
CA THR A 254 -22.70 17.95 -6.07
C THR A 254 -23.36 18.15 -4.70
N VAL A 255 -22.56 18.38 -3.65
CA VAL A 255 -23.08 18.66 -2.30
C VAL A 255 -23.84 19.98 -2.27
N LEU A 256 -23.33 21.02 -2.95
CA LEU A 256 -24.00 22.31 -3.05
C LEU A 256 -25.38 22.18 -3.70
N PHE A 257 -25.47 21.47 -4.84
CA PHE A 257 -26.74 21.21 -5.52
C PHE A 257 -27.71 20.36 -4.70
N ARG A 258 -27.22 19.53 -3.78
CA ARG A 258 -28.08 18.75 -2.87
C ARG A 258 -28.57 19.57 -1.68
N SER A 259 -27.82 20.59 -1.27
CA SER A 259 -28.17 21.48 -0.16
C SER A 259 -29.15 22.59 -0.53
N GLN A 260 -29.32 22.86 -1.83
CA GLN A 260 -30.31 23.76 -2.40
C GLN A 260 -31.58 23.01 -2.79
#